data_AF-A0A9E3WUT1-F1
#
_entry.id   AF-A0A9E3WUT1-F1
#
_cell.length_a   1.000
_cell.length_b   1.000
_cell.length_c   1.000
_cell.angle_alpha   90.00
_cell.angle_beta   90.00
_cell.angle_gamma   90.00
#
_symmetry.space_group_name_H-M   'P 1'
#
loop_
_entity.id
_entity.type
_entity.pdbx_description
1 polymer ?
#
loop_
_entity_poly.entity_id
_entity_poly.type
_entity_poly.pdbx_seq_one_letter_code
_entity_poly.pdbx_strand_id
1 'polypeptide(L)'
;MFTADIGVKTSQQLLEAVRKQLSKKQLKDSSEIIARLKEEALVLLDKPQATPFDPARAKSKPYVLLVVGVNGVGKTTTIGKLAAQLKARGLSVLLAAGDTFRAAATEQLVIWGERTATPVVGGKEGADPASVIVDALRKAKADGADVVIAD
;
A
#
# COMPACT_ATOMS: atom_id res chain seq x y z
N MET A 1 -24.10 4.80 -8.05
CA MET A 1 -23.43 4.39 -6.79
C MET A 1 -23.04 2.92 -6.84
N PHE A 2 -23.99 1.99 -7.06
CA PHE A 2 -23.63 0.57 -7.23
C PHE A 2 -22.80 0.31 -8.49
N THR A 3 -23.09 1.01 -9.59
CA THR A 3 -22.26 1.01 -10.82
C THR A 3 -20.91 1.69 -10.67
N ALA A 4 -20.59 2.22 -9.48
CA ALA A 4 -19.34 2.90 -9.17
C ALA A 4 -18.55 2.17 -8.06
N ASP A 5 -18.85 0.89 -7.82
CA ASP A 5 -18.12 0.01 -6.90
C ASP A 5 -18.04 0.47 -5.43
N ILE A 6 -18.97 1.32 -5.00
CA ILE A 6 -19.00 1.85 -3.62
C ILE A 6 -19.40 0.78 -2.58
N GLY A 7 -19.99 -0.33 -3.03
CA GLY A 7 -20.51 -1.39 -2.17
C GLY A 7 -21.88 -1.06 -1.57
N VAL A 8 -22.63 -2.12 -1.21
CA VAL A 8 -24.04 -2.00 -0.81
C VAL A 8 -24.21 -1.17 0.45
N LYS A 9 -23.47 -1.52 1.51
CA LYS A 9 -23.54 -0.88 2.82
C LYS A 9 -23.23 0.61 2.75
N THR A 10 -22.12 0.98 2.12
CA THR A 10 -21.68 2.37 1.98
C THR A 10 -22.66 3.18 1.14
N SER A 11 -23.17 2.61 0.04
CA SER A 11 -24.17 3.29 -0.80
C SER A 11 -25.48 3.55 -0.05
N GLN A 12 -25.95 2.59 0.76
CA GLN A 12 -27.13 2.76 1.60
C GLN A 12 -26.93 3.86 2.64
N GLN A 13 -25.78 3.88 3.33
CA GLN A 13 -25.44 4.91 4.31
C GLN A 13 -25.45 6.32 3.68
N LEU A 14 -24.80 6.49 2.53
CA LEU A 14 -24.77 7.77 1.81
C LEU A 14 -26.18 8.20 1.36
N LEU A 15 -26.99 7.27 0.84
CA LEU A 15 -28.35 7.57 0.38
C LEU A 15 -29.28 7.95 1.53
N GLU A 16 -29.19 7.27 2.68
CA GLU A 16 -29.98 7.61 3.86
C GLU A 16 -29.65 9.01 4.40
N ALA A 17 -28.37 9.39 4.41
CA ALA A 17 -27.94 10.70 4.85
C ALA A 17 -28.53 11.83 3.98
N VAL A 18 -28.52 11.66 2.66
CA VAL A 18 -29.12 12.61 1.72
C VAL A 18 -30.66 12.64 1.85
N ARG A 19 -31.31 11.48 1.96
CA ARG A 19 -32.78 11.38 2.12
C ARG A 19 -33.28 12.11 3.37
N LYS A 20 -32.55 12.02 4.48
CA LYS A 20 -32.88 12.73 5.75
C LYS A 20 -32.83 14.25 5.63
N GLN A 21 -32.11 14.80 4.65
CA GLN A 21 -32.02 16.26 4.44
C GLN A 21 -32.97 16.75 3.36
N LEU A 22 -33.23 15.94 2.32
CA LEU A 22 -34.31 16.19 1.37
C LEU A 22 -35.68 16.28 2.09
N SER A 23 -35.94 15.38 3.05
CA SER A 23 -37.18 15.41 3.84
C SER A 23 -37.32 16.66 4.72
N LYS A 24 -36.22 17.35 5.02
CA LYS A 24 -36.19 18.63 5.75
C LYS A 24 -36.27 19.86 4.84
N LYS A 25 -36.51 19.69 3.53
CA LYS A 25 -36.47 20.76 2.50
C LYS A 25 -35.14 21.54 2.45
N GLN A 26 -34.04 20.90 2.85
CA GLN A 26 -32.71 21.53 2.90
C GLN A 26 -31.92 21.43 1.59
N LEU A 27 -32.40 20.64 0.62
CA LEU A 27 -31.75 20.42 -0.67
C LEU A 27 -32.75 20.74 -1.79
N LYS A 28 -32.41 21.70 -2.65
CA LYS A 28 -33.29 22.32 -3.65
C LYS A 28 -32.97 21.89 -5.08
N ASP A 29 -31.73 21.53 -5.36
CA ASP A 29 -31.29 21.13 -6.70
C ASP A 29 -30.25 20.00 -6.69
N SER A 30 -29.97 19.47 -7.88
CA SER A 30 -29.03 18.37 -8.08
C SER A 30 -27.60 18.70 -7.65
N SER A 31 -27.20 19.97 -7.69
CA SER A 31 -25.85 20.40 -7.31
C SER A 31 -25.66 20.35 -5.79
N GLU A 32 -26.67 20.78 -5.03
CA GLU A 32 -26.69 20.68 -3.56
C GLU A 32 -26.67 19.20 -3.11
N ILE A 33 -27.36 18.32 -3.84
CA ILE A 33 -27.34 16.87 -3.57
C ILE A 33 -25.92 16.29 -3.76
N ILE A 34 -25.22 16.66 -4.83
CA ILE A 34 -23.85 16.18 -5.10
C ILE A 34 -22.87 16.72 -4.05
N ALA A 35 -22.99 18.01 -3.70
CA ALA A 35 -22.18 18.61 -2.65
C ALA A 35 -22.37 17.87 -1.32
N ARG A 36 -23.62 17.55 -0.97
CA ARG A 36 -23.89 16.81 0.27
C ARG A 36 -23.35 15.39 0.24
N LEU A 37 -23.49 14.67 -0.88
CA LEU A 37 -22.89 13.35 -1.04
C LEU A 37 -21.38 13.37 -0.84
N LYS A 38 -20.69 14.42 -1.32
CA LYS A 38 -19.26 14.60 -1.12
C LYS A 38 -18.92 14.81 0.35
N GLU A 39 -19.66 15.65 1.06
CA GLU A 39 -19.48 15.86 2.50
C GLU A 39 -19.65 14.56 3.29
N GLU A 40 -20.72 13.80 3.03
CA GLU A 40 -20.96 12.53 3.70
C GLU A 40 -19.87 11.49 3.38
N ALA A 41 -19.39 11.45 2.14
CA ALA A 41 -18.28 10.60 1.76
C ALA A 41 -16.99 10.98 2.51
N LEU A 42 -16.71 12.27 2.68
CA LEU A 42 -15.56 12.73 3.47
C LEU A 42 -15.70 12.33 4.94
N VAL A 43 -16.88 12.47 5.55
CA VAL A 43 -17.13 12.02 6.93
C VAL A 43 -16.89 10.51 7.07
N LEU A 44 -17.29 9.70 6.08
CA LEU A 44 -17.02 8.25 6.09
C LEU A 44 -15.54 7.91 5.96
N LEU A 45 -14.76 8.75 5.25
CA LEU A 45 -13.32 8.61 5.06
C LEU A 45 -12.51 9.19 6.23
N ASP A 46 -13.05 10.17 6.97
CA ASP A 46 -12.44 10.86 8.11
C ASP A 46 -12.51 10.02 9.41
N LYS A 47 -12.22 8.73 9.29
CA LYS A 47 -11.98 7.84 10.43
C LYS A 47 -10.54 8.02 10.89
N PRO A 48 -10.20 7.69 12.16
CA PRO A 48 -8.83 7.80 12.67
C PRO A 48 -7.86 7.18 11.67
N GLN A 49 -7.09 8.03 11.00
CA GLN A 49 -6.15 7.55 10.00
C GLN A 49 -5.08 6.77 10.74
N ALA A 50 -4.73 5.59 10.23
CA ALA A 50 -3.56 4.88 10.70
C ALA A 50 -2.36 5.85 10.67
N THR A 51 -1.45 5.73 11.65
CA THR A 51 -0.21 6.51 11.68
C THR A 51 0.41 6.51 10.27
N PRO A 52 0.64 7.69 9.66
CA PRO A 52 1.17 7.76 8.31
C PRO A 52 2.46 6.95 8.20
N PHE A 53 2.60 6.22 7.09
CA PHE A 53 3.82 5.49 6.78
C PHE A 53 4.99 6.50 6.64
N ASP A 54 5.84 6.53 7.67
CA ASP A 54 7.03 7.38 7.71
C ASP A 54 8.22 6.61 8.32
N PRO A 55 9.00 5.92 7.47
CA PRO A 55 10.21 5.23 7.92
C PRO A 55 11.26 6.15 8.57
N ALA A 56 11.25 7.45 8.29
CA ALA A 56 12.18 8.39 8.92
C ALA A 56 11.88 8.61 10.42
N ARG A 57 10.65 8.31 10.86
CA ARG A 57 10.22 8.37 12.27
C ARG A 57 10.33 7.03 12.99
N ALA A 58 10.86 6.00 12.33
CA ALA A 58 11.02 4.68 12.93
C ALA A 58 11.95 4.74 14.14
N LYS A 59 11.54 4.12 15.26
CA LYS A 59 12.38 4.02 16.48
C LYS A 59 13.60 3.10 16.30
N SER A 60 13.58 2.26 15.28
CA SER A 60 14.63 1.31 14.95
C SER A 60 14.77 1.17 13.43
N LYS A 61 16.00 0.87 12.99
CA LYS A 61 16.32 0.58 11.59
C LYS A 61 16.77 -0.88 11.42
N PRO A 62 16.47 -1.52 10.29
CA PRO A 62 15.63 -1.01 9.20
C PRO A 62 14.14 -0.99 9.58
N TYR A 63 13.37 -0.06 9.03
CA TYR A 63 11.91 -0.16 9.01
C TYR A 63 11.51 -1.27 8.04
N VAL A 64 10.70 -2.23 8.50
CA VAL A 64 10.31 -3.39 7.69
C VAL A 64 8.89 -3.24 7.20
N LEU A 65 8.71 -3.27 5.88
CA LEU A 65 7.42 -3.26 5.20
C LEU A 65 7.16 -4.62 4.54
N LEU A 66 6.19 -5.38 5.07
CA LEU A 66 5.73 -6.62 4.45
C LEU A 66 4.54 -6.32 3.54
N VAL A 67 4.65 -6.65 2.26
CA VAL A 67 3.59 -6.42 1.27
C VAL A 67 2.82 -7.71 1.04
N VAL A 68 1.54 -7.72 1.41
CA VAL A 68 0.68 -8.90 1.30
C VAL A 68 -0.49 -8.67 0.34
N GLY A 69 -0.97 -9.75 -0.27
CA GLY A 69 -2.12 -9.70 -1.18
C GLY A 69 -2.13 -10.87 -2.16
N VAL A 70 -3.25 -11.06 -2.85
CA VAL A 70 -3.40 -12.15 -3.82
C VAL A 70 -2.59 -11.90 -5.10
N ASN A 71 -2.49 -12.91 -5.97
CA ASN A 71 -1.78 -12.76 -7.25
C ASN A 71 -2.52 -11.79 -8.18
N GLY A 72 -1.77 -11.02 -8.97
CA GLY A 72 -2.33 -10.10 -9.96
C GLY A 72 -2.74 -8.70 -9.46
N VAL A 73 -2.79 -8.45 -8.14
CA VAL A 73 -3.18 -7.12 -7.60
C VAL A 73 -2.09 -6.05 -7.71
N GLY A 74 -0.92 -6.39 -8.25
CA GLY A 74 0.18 -5.45 -8.46
C GLY A 74 1.12 -5.24 -7.26
N LYS A 75 1.33 -6.26 -6.42
CA LYS A 75 2.26 -6.23 -5.26
C LYS A 75 3.68 -5.84 -5.66
N THR A 76 4.35 -6.64 -6.49
CA THR A 76 5.73 -6.41 -6.94
C THR A 76 5.89 -5.05 -7.65
N THR A 77 4.90 -4.64 -8.45
CA THR A 77 4.85 -3.29 -9.05
C THR A 77 4.77 -2.18 -8.00
N THR A 78 3.96 -2.37 -6.96
CA THR A 78 3.85 -1.42 -5.85
C THR A 78 5.13 -1.35 -5.03
N ILE A 79 5.81 -2.48 -4.80
CA ILE A 79 7.13 -2.55 -4.17
C ILE A 79 8.14 -1.70 -4.95
N GLY A 80 8.22 -1.86 -6.26
CA GLY A 80 9.09 -1.05 -7.12
C GLY A 80 8.80 0.45 -7.06
N LYS A 81 7.51 0.84 -7.07
CA LYS A 81 7.10 2.25 -6.91
C LYS A 81 7.49 2.82 -5.55
N LEU A 82 7.28 2.06 -4.48
CA LEU A 82 7.65 2.47 -3.12
C LEU A 82 9.17 2.60 -2.98
N ALA A 83 9.94 1.66 -3.54
CA ALA A 83 11.39 1.73 -3.56
C ALA A 83 11.87 3.02 -4.25
N ALA A 84 11.33 3.34 -5.43
CA ALA A 84 11.64 4.57 -6.15
C ALA A 84 11.28 5.83 -5.33
N GLN A 85 10.08 5.85 -4.72
CA GLN A 85 9.62 6.97 -3.90
C GLN A 85 10.48 7.19 -2.65
N LEU A 86 10.88 6.13 -1.95
CA LEU A 86 11.71 6.21 -0.76
C LEU A 86 13.15 6.62 -1.09
N LYS A 87 13.71 6.08 -2.17
CA LYS A 87 15.02 6.50 -2.67
C LYS A 87 15.04 7.96 -3.11
N ALA A 88 13.97 8.45 -3.75
CA ALA A 88 13.83 9.86 -4.10
C ALA A 88 13.76 10.78 -2.86
N ARG A 89 13.42 10.24 -1.69
CA ARG A 89 13.49 10.93 -0.39
C ARG A 89 14.85 10.79 0.31
N GLY A 90 15.84 10.18 -0.35
CA GLY A 90 17.19 9.97 0.20
C GLY A 90 17.32 8.79 1.14
N LEU A 91 16.31 7.92 1.25
CA LEU A 91 16.38 6.73 2.09
C LEU A 91 17.05 5.57 1.35
N SER A 92 17.89 4.83 2.07
CA SER A 92 18.46 3.57 1.61
C SER A 92 17.43 2.43 1.75
N VAL A 93 17.20 1.71 0.66
CA VAL A 93 16.16 0.68 0.57
C VAL A 93 16.81 -0.66 0.18
N LEU A 94 16.31 -1.75 0.75
CA LEU A 94 16.63 -3.12 0.35
C LEU A 94 15.34 -3.90 0.08
N LEU A 95 15.30 -4.64 -1.03
CA LEU A 95 14.15 -5.47 -1.39
C LEU A 95 14.40 -6.93 -1.02
N ALA A 96 13.39 -7.61 -0.49
CA ALA A 96 13.44 -9.03 -0.17
C ALA A 96 12.43 -9.80 -1.03
N ALA A 97 12.90 -10.74 -1.83
CA ALA A 97 12.09 -11.58 -2.72
C ALA A 97 11.46 -12.76 -1.96
N GLY A 98 10.47 -12.48 -1.11
CA GLY A 98 9.77 -13.49 -0.31
C GLY A 98 8.70 -14.28 -1.08
N ASP A 99 8.28 -13.83 -2.26
CA ASP A 99 7.44 -14.62 -3.17
C ASP A 99 8.28 -15.69 -3.88
N THR A 100 8.54 -16.81 -3.17
CA THR A 100 9.35 -17.93 -3.66
C THR A 100 8.55 -19.02 -4.36
N PHE A 101 7.22 -18.92 -4.34
CA PHE A 101 6.31 -19.91 -4.91
C PHE A 101 5.96 -19.62 -6.37
N ARG A 102 5.79 -18.34 -6.73
CA ARG A 102 5.44 -17.97 -8.11
C ARG A 102 6.70 -17.95 -8.98
N ALA A 103 6.70 -18.78 -10.02
CA ALA A 103 7.74 -18.76 -11.06
C ALA A 103 7.95 -17.32 -11.56
N ALA A 104 9.21 -16.91 -11.69
CA ALA A 104 9.66 -15.57 -12.09
C ALA A 104 9.29 -14.39 -11.16
N ALA A 105 8.71 -14.59 -9.97
CA ALA A 105 8.44 -13.48 -9.04
C ALA A 105 9.73 -12.80 -8.56
N THR A 106 10.75 -13.60 -8.20
CA THR A 106 12.09 -13.10 -7.88
C THR A 106 12.70 -12.32 -9.05
N GLU A 107 12.62 -12.85 -10.28
CA GLU A 107 13.15 -12.16 -11.47
C GLU A 107 12.46 -10.82 -11.71
N GLN A 108 11.14 -10.77 -11.54
CA GLN A 108 10.37 -9.54 -11.66
C GLN A 108 10.79 -8.50 -10.61
N LEU A 109 11.02 -8.93 -9.36
CA LEU A 109 11.49 -8.04 -8.30
C LEU A 109 12.93 -7.57 -8.57
N VAL A 110 13.80 -8.43 -9.09
CA VAL A 110 15.16 -8.07 -9.51
C VAL A 110 15.13 -6.98 -10.60
N ILE A 111 14.28 -7.11 -11.62
CA ILE A 111 14.10 -6.09 -12.66
C ILE A 111 13.67 -4.75 -12.04
N TRP A 112 12.78 -4.76 -11.05
CA TRP A 112 12.42 -3.54 -10.32
C TRP A 112 13.57 -2.98 -9.48
N GLY A 113 14.36 -3.86 -8.85
CA GLY A 113 15.60 -3.51 -8.17
C GLY A 113 16.56 -2.79 -9.10
N GLU A 114 16.86 -3.35 -10.28
CA GLU A 114 17.71 -2.74 -11.30
C GLU A 114 17.20 -1.37 -11.74
N ARG A 115 15.90 -1.27 -12.09
CA ARG A 115 15.26 -0.01 -12.53
C ARG A 115 15.34 1.10 -11.48
N THR A 116 15.32 0.72 -10.21
CA THR A 116 15.37 1.68 -9.09
C THR A 116 16.77 1.79 -8.49
N ALA A 117 17.76 1.04 -9.00
CA ALA A 117 19.08 0.85 -8.41
C ALA A 117 19.01 0.45 -6.92
N THR A 118 18.08 -0.45 -6.58
CA THR A 118 17.84 -0.94 -5.22
C THR A 118 18.35 -2.38 -5.10
N PRO A 119 19.18 -2.73 -4.10
CA PRO A 119 19.64 -4.09 -3.90
C PRO A 119 18.46 -5.03 -3.58
N VAL A 120 18.53 -6.24 -4.14
CA VAL A 120 17.54 -7.29 -3.93
C VAL A 120 18.20 -8.50 -3.30
N VAL A 121 17.60 -9.03 -2.24
CA VAL A 121 17.95 -10.32 -1.63
C VAL A 121 16.88 -11.31 -2.01
N GLY A 122 17.27 -12.42 -2.62
CA GLY A 122 16.36 -13.49 -3.02
C GLY A 122 16.96 -14.86 -2.82
N GLY A 123 16.10 -15.87 -2.71
CA GLY A 123 16.48 -17.28 -2.69
C GLY A 123 16.35 -17.92 -4.08
N LYS A 124 16.73 -19.20 -4.16
CA LYS A 124 16.36 -20.04 -5.30
C LYS A 124 14.84 -20.22 -5.35
N GLU A 125 14.29 -20.54 -6.51
CA GLU A 125 12.89 -20.95 -6.63
C GLU A 125 12.57 -22.10 -5.65
N GLY A 126 11.44 -22.00 -4.95
CA GLY A 126 11.08 -22.96 -3.90
C GLY A 126 11.86 -22.84 -2.58
N ALA A 127 12.70 -21.82 -2.41
CA ALA A 127 13.31 -21.52 -1.10
C ALA A 127 12.24 -21.17 -0.06
N ASP A 128 12.56 -21.41 1.21
CA ASP A 128 11.70 -20.98 2.32
C ASP A 128 11.63 -19.43 2.37
N PRO A 129 10.42 -18.83 2.23
CA PRO A 129 10.25 -17.37 2.28
C PRO A 129 10.84 -16.74 3.55
N ALA A 130 10.65 -17.39 4.71
CA ALA A 130 11.10 -16.84 5.98
C ALA A 130 12.64 -16.70 6.01
N SER A 131 13.35 -17.70 5.48
CA SER A 131 14.80 -17.67 5.33
C SER A 131 15.27 -16.50 4.45
N VAL A 132 14.59 -16.24 3.33
CA VAL A 132 14.91 -15.08 2.46
C VAL A 132 14.74 -13.76 3.21
N ILE A 133 13.65 -13.60 3.96
CA ILE A 133 13.43 -12.38 4.75
C ILE A 133 14.46 -12.22 5.86
N VAL A 134 14.84 -13.31 6.54
CA VAL A 134 15.88 -13.28 7.58
C VAL A 134 17.22 -12.82 7.01
N ASP A 135 17.62 -13.34 5.85
CA ASP A 135 18.87 -12.94 5.20
C ASP A 135 18.83 -11.50 4.71
N ALA A 136 17.68 -11.04 4.20
CA ALA A 136 17.47 -9.64 3.84
C ALA A 136 17.62 -8.70 5.04
N LEU A 137 17.06 -9.07 6.20
CA LEU A 137 17.18 -8.29 7.43
C LEU A 137 18.61 -8.26 7.98
N ARG A 138 19.35 -9.38 7.89
CA ARG A 138 20.77 -9.44 8.27
C ARG A 138 21.59 -8.50 7.40
N LYS A 139 21.41 -8.58 6.07
CA LYS A 139 22.10 -7.70 5.12
C LYS A 139 21.74 -6.23 5.34
N ALA A 140 20.46 -5.92 5.51
CA ALA A 140 20.01 -4.54 5.77
C ALA A 140 20.62 -3.95 7.05
N LYS A 141 20.75 -4.75 8.12
CA LYS A 141 21.43 -4.31 9.34
C LYS A 141 22.92 -4.08 9.13
N ALA A 142 23.60 -4.96 8.39
CA ALA A 142 25.02 -4.83 8.09
C ALA A 142 25.31 -3.61 7.19
N ASP A 143 24.45 -3.35 6.21
CA ASP A 143 24.57 -2.25 5.25
C ASP A 143 24.02 -0.91 5.81
N GLY A 144 23.42 -0.92 7.00
CA GLY A 144 22.81 0.27 7.61
C GLY A 144 21.59 0.80 6.87
N ALA A 145 20.83 -0.06 6.19
CA ALA A 145 19.69 0.33 5.38
C ALA A 145 18.55 0.93 6.22
N ASP A 146 17.86 1.94 5.67
CA ASP A 146 16.74 2.60 6.33
C ASP A 146 15.46 1.76 6.25
N VAL A 147 15.23 1.11 5.10
CA VAL A 147 13.98 0.39 4.83
C VAL A 147 14.24 -0.96 4.17
N VAL A 148 13.53 -1.99 4.64
CA VAL A 148 13.39 -3.27 3.94
C VAL A 148 11.96 -3.41 3.45
N ILE A 149 11.76 -3.70 2.17
CA ILE A 149 10.45 -4.02 1.59
C ILE A 149 10.45 -5.50 1.19
N ALA A 150 9.62 -6.29 1.84
CA ALA A 150 9.44 -7.72 1.59
C ALA A 150 8.22 -7.96 0.69
N ASP A 151 8.43 -8.67 -0.43
CA ASP A 151 7.37 -9.31 -1.22
C ASP A 151 6.87 -10.58 -0.54
#